data_AF-J2PD53-F1
#
_entry.id   AF-J2PD53-F1
#
_cell.length_a   1.000
_cell.length_b   1.000
_cell.length_c   1.000
_cell.angle_alpha   90.00
_cell.angle_beta   90.00
_cell.angle_gamma   90.00
#
_symmetry.space_group_name_H-M   'P 1'
#
loop_
_entity.id
_entity.type
_entity.pdbx_description
1 polymer ?
#
loop_
_entity_poly.entity_id
_entity_poly.type
_entity_poly.pdbx_seq_one_letter_code
_entity_poly.pdbx_strand_id
1 'polypeptide(L)'
;MMTPRPDAFTRDRQTVAFGPKFSRLADILARGADALELRADAAGLAPERLLVFEVRGSITAFANAVQNVSGLELVDEKELEGDEEDKQPFAYLLVPDMVALRNLLGLWQRWQTGRLIRGETPWANVFELLKDLRPWGPLDRVHASDATFLASLIDGLDDDELVRLEVELVYRAQDRIAEEQEANVRAAITARAGRIVSRARIADIGYHALLADIPAWAVREIVERRAEGVAGLEPIQHIRPQSASTSIELGDVAEDAAAALPQPELGEPILALLDGVPVAGHRLLSRHIDLDDPFDLEPSALVANRFHGTAMASLIVHGDRNGTGQPLPRRIHVMPVMGNHDEFPRDRLVVDLIYLAIVRLREQRPGVVIVNLSLGNRNRPFHGQLSPWARLLDRLSNRFGLLFIVSAGNAIADFGVPAYANGLAYESADGAHRAKSMINALHGLIGERRMFSPAETINGITVGASNSDAVKPADRALARALIDPFPSRGGRP
;
A
#
# COMPACT_ATOMS: atom_id res chain seq x y z
N MET A 1 22.30 2.21 -15.83
CA MET A 1 23.37 3.21 -15.60
C MET A 1 23.64 3.22 -14.11
N MET A 2 24.90 3.03 -13.67
CA MET A 2 25.23 3.27 -12.26
C MET A 2 25.09 4.77 -12.00
N THR A 3 24.18 5.14 -11.10
CA THR A 3 24.08 6.52 -10.61
C THR A 3 25.45 6.92 -10.05
N PRO A 4 26.01 8.10 -10.42
CA PRO A 4 27.27 8.54 -9.88
C PRO A 4 27.20 8.59 -8.35
N ARG A 5 28.29 8.15 -7.69
CA ARG A 5 28.36 8.12 -6.23
C ARG A 5 28.24 9.55 -5.71
N PRO A 6 27.30 9.85 -4.79
CA PRO A 6 27.10 11.20 -4.29
C PRO A 6 28.34 11.70 -3.53
N ASP A 7 28.56 13.02 -3.57
CA ASP A 7 29.68 13.65 -2.89
C ASP A 7 29.56 13.52 -1.36
N ALA A 8 30.62 13.00 -0.75
CA ALA A 8 30.74 12.86 0.70
C ALA A 8 30.85 14.22 1.40
N PHE A 9 30.23 14.34 2.55
CA PHE A 9 30.44 15.43 3.48
C PHE A 9 31.79 15.30 4.18
N THR A 10 32.45 16.43 4.45
CA THR A 10 33.71 16.43 5.19
C THR A 10 33.49 16.00 6.64
N ARG A 11 34.50 15.35 7.23
CA ARG A 11 34.46 14.90 8.63
C ARG A 11 34.25 16.06 9.61
N ASP A 12 34.81 17.24 9.33
CA ASP A 12 34.64 18.43 10.16
C ASP A 12 33.18 18.92 10.14
N ARG A 13 32.56 18.99 8.95
CA ARG A 13 31.12 19.32 8.83
C ARG A 13 30.29 18.35 9.65
N GLN A 14 30.50 17.06 9.46
CA GLN A 14 29.75 16.00 10.15
C GLN A 14 29.93 16.09 11.68
N THR A 15 31.15 16.34 12.15
CA THR A 15 31.45 16.53 13.57
C THR A 15 30.70 17.71 14.15
N VAL A 16 30.63 18.83 13.42
CA VAL A 16 29.85 20.00 13.83
C VAL A 16 28.34 19.70 13.84
N ALA A 17 27.84 19.01 12.81
CA ALA A 17 26.41 18.75 12.64
C ALA A 17 25.84 17.73 13.64
N PHE A 18 26.53 16.60 13.84
CA PHE A 18 26.02 15.47 14.63
C PHE A 18 26.72 15.28 15.97
N GLY A 19 27.88 15.91 16.17
CA GLY A 19 28.62 15.88 17.42
C GLY A 19 27.75 16.18 18.64
N PRO A 20 26.93 17.27 18.65
CA PRO A 20 26.05 17.57 19.77
C PRO A 20 25.06 16.44 20.14
N LYS A 21 24.49 15.75 19.14
CA LYS A 21 23.55 14.63 19.35
C LYS A 21 24.25 13.44 20.02
N PHE A 22 25.43 13.08 19.53
CA PHE A 22 26.22 11.98 20.10
C PHE A 22 26.84 12.33 21.46
N SER A 23 27.27 13.56 21.67
CA SER A 23 27.75 14.04 22.98
C SER A 23 26.66 13.96 24.04
N ARG A 24 25.43 14.38 23.70
CA ARG A 24 24.28 14.27 24.61
C ARG A 24 23.94 12.81 24.93
N LEU A 25 23.94 11.93 23.93
CA LEU A 25 23.78 10.50 24.14
C LEU A 25 24.88 9.95 25.08
N ALA A 26 26.14 10.36 24.88
CA ALA A 26 27.25 9.97 25.74
C ALA A 26 27.06 10.44 27.19
N ASP A 27 26.64 11.69 27.38
CA ASP A 27 26.43 12.29 28.70
C ASP A 27 25.33 11.55 29.49
N ILE A 28 24.21 11.23 28.84
CA ILE A 28 23.10 10.50 29.47
C ILE A 28 23.52 9.07 29.81
N LEU A 29 24.16 8.36 28.86
CA LEU A 29 24.66 7.00 29.09
C LEU A 29 25.72 6.93 30.20
N ALA A 30 26.59 7.94 30.32
CA ALA A 30 27.64 8.02 31.33
C ALA A 30 27.08 8.21 32.75
N ARG A 31 25.90 8.82 32.89
CA ARG A 31 25.22 9.02 34.18
C ARG A 31 24.55 7.75 34.72
N GLY A 32 24.60 6.65 33.97
CA GLY A 32 23.91 5.40 34.34
C GLY A 32 22.40 5.49 34.17
N ALA A 33 21.92 6.48 33.41
CA ALA A 33 20.51 6.71 33.13
C ALA A 33 19.89 5.51 32.39
N ASP A 34 18.63 5.22 32.71
CA ASP A 34 17.85 4.17 32.08
C ASP A 34 17.17 4.67 30.77
N ALA A 35 16.42 3.78 30.13
CA ALA A 35 15.71 4.09 28.89
C ALA A 35 14.71 5.26 29.03
N LEU A 36 14.20 5.55 30.24
CA LEU A 36 13.19 6.58 30.46
C LEU A 36 13.78 7.98 30.30
N GLU A 37 14.98 8.23 30.83
CA GLU A 37 15.65 9.54 30.69
C GLU A 37 15.98 9.86 29.22
N LEU A 38 16.40 8.84 28.46
CA LEU A 38 16.64 9.00 27.01
C LEU A 38 15.35 9.31 26.25
N ARG A 39 14.22 8.70 26.65
CA ARG A 39 12.91 8.95 26.01
C ARG A 39 12.30 10.30 26.41
N ALA A 40 12.67 10.87 27.55
CA ALA A 40 12.20 12.20 27.98
C ALA A 40 12.63 13.32 27.02
N ASP A 41 13.73 13.13 26.29
CA ASP A 41 14.12 14.03 25.20
C ASP A 41 13.43 13.61 23.90
N ALA A 42 12.41 14.34 23.46
CA ALA A 42 11.66 14.04 22.25
C ALA A 42 12.50 14.15 20.96
N ALA A 43 13.58 14.93 20.95
CA ALA A 43 14.45 15.12 19.79
C ALA A 43 15.70 14.23 19.80
N GLY A 44 15.94 13.55 20.93
CA GLY A 44 17.13 12.75 21.18
C GLY A 44 17.13 11.36 20.51
N LEU A 45 18.29 10.71 20.57
CA LEU A 45 18.43 9.29 20.25
C LEU A 45 17.99 8.47 21.46
N ALA A 46 17.01 7.60 21.30
CA ALA A 46 16.41 6.84 22.40
C ALA A 46 16.17 5.38 21.99
N PRO A 47 16.28 4.43 22.95
CA PRO A 47 16.02 3.03 22.68
C PRO A 47 14.54 2.84 22.31
N GLU A 48 14.26 1.88 21.45
CA GLU A 48 12.91 1.55 20.95
C GLU A 48 12.21 2.71 20.23
N ARG A 49 12.93 3.80 19.91
CA ARG A 49 12.44 4.89 19.08
C ARG A 49 12.83 4.65 17.63
N LEU A 50 11.90 4.87 16.70
CA LEU A 50 12.22 4.80 15.28
C LEU A 50 13.08 6.00 14.88
N LEU A 51 14.28 5.73 14.39
CA LEU A 51 15.27 6.72 13.95
C LEU A 51 15.33 6.74 12.43
N VAL A 52 15.58 7.93 11.88
CA VAL A 52 15.75 8.19 10.46
C VAL A 52 17.20 8.54 10.21
N PHE A 53 17.87 7.74 9.38
CA PHE A 53 19.16 8.06 8.79
C PHE A 53 18.91 8.52 7.37
N GLU A 54 18.86 9.83 7.16
CA GLU A 54 18.77 10.42 5.82
C GLU A 54 20.16 10.56 5.24
N VAL A 55 20.42 9.95 4.10
CA VAL A 55 21.73 9.93 3.44
C VAL A 55 21.62 10.38 1.98
N ARG A 56 22.74 10.88 1.44
CA ARG A 56 22.83 11.16 0.01
C ARG A 56 22.94 9.87 -0.78
N GLY A 57 21.95 9.58 -1.60
CA GLY A 57 21.86 8.37 -2.42
C GLY A 57 21.64 7.09 -1.62
N SER A 58 21.17 6.04 -2.30
CA SER A 58 21.08 4.71 -1.69
C SER A 58 22.47 4.20 -1.35
N ILE A 59 22.66 3.70 -0.14
CA ILE A 59 23.89 3.03 0.28
C ILE A 59 23.63 1.53 0.14
N THR A 60 24.05 0.93 -0.98
CA THR A 60 23.82 -0.50 -1.27
C THR A 60 24.40 -1.44 -0.21
N ALA A 61 25.43 -0.98 0.53
CA ALA A 61 26.04 -1.72 1.63
C ALA A 61 25.43 -1.42 3.02
N PHE A 62 24.39 -0.59 3.10
CA PHE A 62 23.83 -0.12 4.38
C PHE A 62 23.12 -1.22 5.14
N ALA A 63 22.24 -1.98 4.47
CA ALA A 63 21.55 -3.10 5.08
C ALA A 63 22.54 -4.09 5.73
N ASN A 64 23.65 -4.39 5.03
CA ASN A 64 24.74 -5.21 5.58
C ASN A 64 25.49 -4.52 6.74
N ALA A 65 25.68 -3.20 6.68
CA ALA A 65 26.34 -2.44 7.74
C ALA A 65 25.50 -2.41 9.03
N VAL A 66 24.19 -2.24 8.90
CA VAL A 66 23.21 -2.27 10.00
C VAL A 66 23.19 -3.64 10.68
N GLN A 67 23.15 -4.72 9.90
CA GLN A 67 23.15 -6.09 10.44
C GLN A 67 24.37 -6.41 11.34
N ASN A 68 25.48 -5.69 11.17
CA ASN A 68 26.67 -5.86 12.00
C ASN A 68 26.61 -5.11 13.35
N VAL A 69 25.59 -4.27 13.57
CA VAL A 69 25.38 -3.59 14.85
C VAL A 69 24.35 -4.37 15.66
N SER A 70 24.83 -5.07 16.69
CA SER A 70 23.95 -5.81 17.61
C SER A 70 22.92 -4.87 18.25
N GLY A 71 21.65 -5.27 18.17
CA GLY A 71 20.51 -4.54 18.72
C GLY A 71 19.90 -3.47 17.80
N LEU A 72 20.44 -3.29 16.58
CA LEU A 72 19.95 -2.31 15.61
C LEU A 72 19.14 -3.00 14.52
N GLU A 73 17.84 -2.74 14.48
CA GLU A 73 16.91 -3.34 13.52
C GLU A 73 16.58 -2.37 12.39
N LEU A 74 16.70 -2.80 11.14
CA LEU A 74 16.20 -2.07 9.97
C LEU A 74 14.72 -2.39 9.78
N VAL A 75 13.88 -1.37 9.89
CA VAL A 75 12.42 -1.46 9.73
C VAL A 75 12.02 -1.25 8.29
N ASP A 76 12.59 -0.24 7.63
CA ASP A 76 12.21 0.15 6.28
C ASP A 76 13.29 1.02 5.63
N GLU A 77 13.21 1.16 4.31
CA GLU A 77 14.02 2.09 3.52
C GLU A 77 13.12 2.90 2.58
N LYS A 78 13.43 4.18 2.38
CA LYS A 78 12.58 5.10 1.62
C LYS A 78 13.40 6.01 0.72
N GLU A 79 13.05 6.06 -0.56
CA GLU A 79 13.48 7.14 -1.45
C GLU A 79 12.72 8.42 -1.08
N LEU A 80 13.47 9.50 -0.86
CA LEU A 80 12.92 10.81 -0.56
C LEU A 80 12.92 11.68 -1.82
N GLU A 81 12.06 12.69 -1.84
CA GLU A 81 12.06 13.67 -2.91
C GLU A 81 13.37 14.45 -2.89
N GLY A 82 14.03 14.51 -4.05
CA GLY A 82 15.27 15.26 -4.22
C GLY A 82 15.05 16.77 -4.19
N ASP A 83 16.05 17.48 -3.71
CA ASP A 83 16.14 18.94 -3.70
C ASP A 83 17.24 19.45 -4.65
N GLU A 84 17.63 20.72 -4.55
CA GLU A 84 18.71 21.29 -5.36
C GLU A 84 20.09 20.70 -5.01
N GLU A 85 20.31 20.34 -3.75
CA GLU A 85 21.59 19.85 -3.23
C GLU A 85 21.74 18.33 -3.38
N ASP A 86 20.66 17.58 -3.30
CA ASP A 86 20.62 16.14 -3.42
C ASP A 86 19.43 15.68 -4.23
N LYS A 87 19.70 15.10 -5.40
CA LYS A 87 18.65 14.68 -6.34
C LYS A 87 18.00 13.37 -5.95
N GLN A 88 18.62 12.56 -5.09
CA GLN A 88 18.12 11.24 -4.70
C GLN A 88 18.45 10.92 -3.23
N PRO A 89 17.91 11.70 -2.26
CA PRO A 89 18.07 11.40 -0.86
C PRO A 89 17.37 10.08 -0.51
N PHE A 90 17.94 9.34 0.44
CA PHE A 90 17.42 8.05 0.88
C PHE A 90 17.34 8.02 2.41
N ALA A 91 16.25 7.51 2.96
CA ALA A 91 16.06 7.37 4.39
C ALA A 91 16.07 5.89 4.80
N TYR A 92 16.83 5.57 5.84
CA TYR A 92 16.82 4.28 6.49
C TYR A 92 16.15 4.40 7.87
N LEU A 93 15.13 3.59 8.11
CA LEU A 93 14.32 3.61 9.31
C LEU A 93 14.81 2.52 10.25
N LEU A 94 15.37 2.90 11.39
CA LEU A 94 16.08 2.02 12.29
C LEU A 94 15.50 2.06 13.70
N VAL A 95 15.44 0.92 14.38
CA VAL A 95 15.07 0.83 15.79
C VAL A 95 16.26 0.30 16.57
N PRO A 96 16.89 1.13 17.42
CA PRO A 96 17.96 0.68 18.29
C PRO A 96 17.40 0.19 19.63
N ASP A 97 17.99 -0.85 20.21
CA ASP A 97 17.95 -1.07 21.65
C ASP A 97 19.06 -0.26 22.38
N MET A 98 19.19 -0.45 23.69
CA MET A 98 20.24 0.20 24.47
C MET A 98 21.66 -0.21 24.09
N VAL A 99 21.85 -1.45 23.61
CA VAL A 99 23.16 -1.96 23.16
C VAL A 99 23.53 -1.30 21.84
N ALA A 100 22.59 -1.18 20.91
CA ALA A 100 22.76 -0.50 19.63
C ALA A 100 23.11 0.98 19.79
N LEU A 101 22.47 1.70 20.70
CA LEU A 101 22.83 3.10 20.96
C LEU A 101 24.28 3.25 21.46
N ARG A 102 24.73 2.37 22.37
CA ARG A 102 26.12 2.34 22.84
C ARG A 102 27.09 2.01 21.70
N ASN A 103 26.71 1.05 20.85
CA ASN A 103 27.52 0.65 19.69
C ASN A 103 27.62 1.78 18.65
N LEU A 104 26.51 2.45 18.33
CA LEU A 104 26.47 3.60 17.42
C LEU A 104 27.33 4.76 17.95
N LEU A 105 27.25 5.05 19.25
CA LEU A 105 28.10 6.06 19.88
C LEU A 105 29.59 5.69 19.76
N GLY A 106 29.95 4.44 20.03
CA GLY A 106 31.32 3.96 19.88
C GLY A 106 31.82 4.03 18.44
N LEU A 107 30.99 3.66 17.46
CA LEU A 107 31.27 3.77 16.03
C LEU A 107 31.52 5.22 15.62
N TRP A 108 30.66 6.13 16.06
CA TRP A 108 30.79 7.57 15.81
C TRP A 108 32.13 8.11 16.35
N GLN A 109 32.46 7.83 17.62
CA GLN A 109 33.70 8.29 18.24
C GLN A 109 34.97 7.74 17.54
N ARG A 110 34.95 6.47 17.13
CA ARG A 110 36.04 5.87 16.34
C ARG A 110 36.16 6.49 14.96
N TRP A 111 35.04 6.74 14.29
CA TRP A 111 35.04 7.42 12.99
C TRP A 111 35.59 8.85 13.08
N GLN A 112 35.16 9.63 14.08
CA GLN A 112 35.66 10.99 14.31
C GLN A 112 37.18 11.04 14.50
N THR A 113 37.75 10.05 15.20
CA THR A 113 39.19 9.97 15.47
C THR A 113 40.00 9.26 14.39
N GLY A 114 39.35 8.77 13.32
CA GLY A 114 40.00 8.00 12.26
C GLY A 114 40.50 6.61 12.71
N ARG A 115 39.86 6.03 13.73
CA ARG A 115 40.24 4.77 14.39
C ARG A 115 39.21 3.65 14.22
N LEU A 116 38.44 3.66 13.13
CA LEU A 116 37.55 2.54 12.80
C LEU A 116 38.33 1.23 12.69
N ILE A 117 37.76 0.14 13.20
CA ILE A 117 38.39 -1.19 13.12
C ILE A 117 37.89 -1.96 11.89
N ARG A 118 38.56 -3.08 11.58
CA ARG A 118 38.18 -3.97 10.49
C ARG A 118 36.73 -4.43 10.66
N GLY A 119 35.91 -4.23 9.63
CA GLY A 119 34.47 -4.52 9.63
C GLY A 119 33.58 -3.29 9.80
N GLU A 120 34.12 -2.17 10.30
CA GLU A 120 33.35 -0.94 10.53
C GLU A 120 33.45 0.07 9.37
N THR A 121 34.29 -0.18 8.37
CA THR A 121 34.50 0.71 7.22
C THR A 121 33.20 1.10 6.48
N PRO A 122 32.18 0.23 6.33
CA PRO A 122 30.90 0.65 5.75
C PRO A 122 30.24 1.82 6.50
N TRP A 123 30.41 1.91 7.82
CA TRP A 123 29.88 3.01 8.63
C TRP A 123 30.56 4.35 8.36
N ALA A 124 31.80 4.35 7.84
CA ALA A 124 32.42 5.58 7.37
C ALA A 124 31.59 6.21 6.25
N ASN A 125 31.17 5.40 5.26
CA ASN A 125 30.32 5.89 4.17
C ASN A 125 28.97 6.39 4.68
N VAL A 126 28.40 5.73 5.70
CA VAL A 126 27.15 6.17 6.33
C VAL A 126 27.30 7.57 6.89
N PHE A 127 28.28 7.78 7.77
CA PHE A 127 28.50 9.09 8.39
C PHE A 127 28.92 10.15 7.36
N GLU A 128 29.71 9.77 6.36
CA GLU A 128 30.13 10.68 5.30
C GLU A 128 28.98 11.10 4.37
N LEU A 129 27.94 10.28 4.21
CA LEU A 129 26.77 10.59 3.40
C LEU A 129 25.57 11.05 4.22
N LEU A 130 25.65 11.03 5.56
CA LEU A 130 24.57 11.38 6.47
C LEU A 130 24.19 12.86 6.33
N LYS A 131 22.98 13.12 5.82
CA LYS A 131 22.37 14.44 5.69
C LYS A 131 21.62 14.81 6.96
N ASP A 132 20.87 13.87 7.54
CA ASP A 132 20.19 14.07 8.82
C ASP A 132 20.07 12.76 9.64
N LEU A 133 19.99 12.91 10.95
CA LEU A 133 19.79 11.85 11.93
C LEU A 133 18.78 12.31 12.97
N ARG A 134 17.53 11.89 12.85
CA ARG A 134 16.43 12.40 13.69
C ARG A 134 15.44 11.30 14.03
N PRO A 135 14.61 11.49 15.06
CA PRO A 135 13.48 10.59 15.29
C PRO A 135 12.44 10.70 14.15
N TRP A 136 11.75 9.59 13.89
CA TRP A 136 10.54 9.56 13.07
C TRP A 136 9.44 10.37 13.77
N GLY A 137 8.88 11.35 13.06
CA GLY A 137 8.00 12.36 13.64
C GLY A 137 6.66 12.51 12.92
N PRO A 138 5.85 13.50 13.33
CA PRO A 138 4.53 13.76 12.73
C PRO A 138 4.56 13.97 11.21
N LEU A 139 5.59 14.65 10.70
CA LEU A 139 5.80 14.87 9.26
C LEU A 139 5.95 13.57 8.47
N ASP A 140 6.54 12.55 9.08
CA ASP A 140 6.78 11.27 8.42
C ASP A 140 5.59 10.31 8.55
N ARG A 141 4.86 10.41 9.68
CA ARG A 141 3.69 9.57 9.99
C ARG A 141 2.49 9.89 9.11
N VAL A 142 2.32 11.15 8.71
CA VAL A 142 1.17 11.60 7.91
C VAL A 142 1.68 12.17 6.59
N HIS A 143 1.54 11.41 5.51
CA HIS A 143 2.02 11.84 4.20
C HIS A 143 1.32 13.12 3.73
N ALA A 144 1.94 13.86 2.81
CA ALA A 144 1.35 15.08 2.22
C ALA A 144 -0.01 14.80 1.58
N SER A 145 -0.08 13.77 0.74
CA SER A 145 -1.32 13.33 0.09
C SER A 145 -2.40 12.90 1.08
N ASP A 146 -2.02 12.18 2.13
CA ASP A 146 -2.96 11.71 3.15
C ASP A 146 -3.55 12.88 3.93
N ALA A 147 -2.72 13.86 4.34
CA ALA A 147 -3.22 15.05 5.02
C ALA A 147 -4.16 15.87 4.13
N THR A 148 -3.85 16.04 2.84
CA THR A 148 -4.73 16.75 1.88
C THR A 148 -6.07 16.03 1.71
N PHE A 149 -6.04 14.70 1.57
CA PHE A 149 -7.25 13.90 1.48
C PHE A 149 -8.08 14.00 2.76
N LEU A 150 -7.45 13.87 3.93
CA LEU A 150 -8.12 13.97 5.22
C LEU A 150 -8.69 15.37 5.46
N ALA A 151 -7.98 16.43 5.07
CA ALA A 151 -8.50 17.80 5.14
C ALA A 151 -9.79 17.95 4.32
N SER A 152 -9.82 17.34 3.12
CA SER A 152 -11.02 17.35 2.27
C SER A 152 -12.15 16.50 2.85
N LEU A 153 -11.81 15.38 3.49
CA LEU A 153 -12.78 14.46 4.11
C LEU A 153 -13.48 15.08 5.33
N ILE A 154 -12.78 15.90 6.10
CA ILE A 154 -13.30 16.53 7.31
C ILE A 154 -13.86 17.94 7.08
N ASP A 155 -13.83 18.43 5.84
CA ASP A 155 -14.39 19.71 5.48
C ASP A 155 -15.90 19.70 5.68
N GLY A 156 -16.42 20.68 6.43
CA GLY A 156 -17.82 20.77 6.78
C GLY A 156 -18.33 19.77 7.83
N LEU A 157 -17.49 18.89 8.38
CA LEU A 157 -17.88 18.01 9.49
C LEU A 157 -17.84 18.74 10.84
N ASP A 158 -18.82 18.43 11.70
CA ASP A 158 -18.82 18.87 13.10
C ASP A 158 -17.64 18.24 13.87
N ASP A 159 -17.14 18.92 14.90
CA ASP A 159 -15.94 18.50 15.64
C ASP A 159 -16.02 17.06 16.18
N ASP A 160 -17.19 16.64 16.63
CA ASP A 160 -17.42 15.34 17.26
C ASP A 160 -17.74 14.21 16.25
N GLU A 161 -17.89 14.52 14.96
CA GLU A 161 -18.13 13.49 13.94
C GLU A 161 -16.91 12.58 13.80
N LEU A 162 -17.17 11.27 13.82
CA LEU A 162 -16.12 10.26 13.82
C LEU A 162 -15.67 9.92 12.40
N VAL A 163 -14.36 10.00 12.19
CA VAL A 163 -13.69 9.67 10.93
C VAL A 163 -12.84 8.44 11.14
N ARG A 164 -12.97 7.46 10.24
CA ARG A 164 -12.27 6.18 10.34
C ARG A 164 -10.89 6.23 9.67
N LEU A 165 -9.84 5.96 10.44
CA LEU A 165 -8.45 5.98 9.99
C LEU A 165 -7.73 4.66 10.30
N GLU A 166 -6.76 4.32 9.45
CA GLU A 166 -5.78 3.26 9.69
C GLU A 166 -4.55 3.85 10.40
N VAL A 167 -4.18 3.27 11.52
CA VAL A 167 -3.00 3.63 12.32
C VAL A 167 -2.05 2.45 12.34
N GLU A 168 -1.01 2.50 11.50
CA GLU A 168 0.05 1.50 11.44
C GLU A 168 1.10 1.82 12.53
N LEU A 169 1.38 0.82 13.37
CA LEU A 169 2.35 0.91 14.45
C LEU A 169 3.70 0.37 13.96
N VAL A 170 4.78 0.92 14.54
CA VAL A 170 6.11 0.35 14.35
C VAL A 170 6.09 -1.07 14.89
N TYR A 171 6.33 -2.05 14.02
CA TYR A 171 6.29 -3.44 14.43
C TYR A 171 7.36 -3.74 15.49
N ARG A 172 6.95 -4.49 16.51
CA ARG A 172 7.83 -4.94 17.59
C ARG A 172 7.76 -6.46 17.66
N ALA A 173 8.92 -7.11 17.54
CA ALA A 173 9.01 -8.57 17.61
C ALA A 173 8.64 -9.12 18.99
N GLN A 174 8.93 -8.38 20.07
CA GLN A 174 8.57 -8.76 21.42
C GLN A 174 7.13 -8.35 21.74
N ASP A 175 6.28 -9.34 22.04
CA ASP A 175 4.84 -9.14 22.28
C ASP A 175 4.56 -8.15 23.40
N ARG A 176 5.26 -8.25 24.54
CA ARG A 176 5.10 -7.32 25.67
C ARG A 176 5.30 -5.86 25.25
N ILE A 177 6.35 -5.57 24.49
CA ILE A 177 6.63 -4.20 24.00
C ILE A 177 5.54 -3.78 23.01
N ALA A 178 5.14 -4.67 22.10
CA ALA A 178 4.08 -4.39 21.13
C ALA A 178 2.75 -4.03 21.82
N GLU A 179 2.38 -4.77 22.87
CA GLU A 179 1.16 -4.57 23.65
C GLU A 179 1.20 -3.27 24.44
N GLU A 180 2.32 -2.95 25.09
CA GLU A 180 2.50 -1.68 25.81
C GLU A 180 2.38 -0.48 24.87
N GLN A 181 3.01 -0.55 23.70
CA GLN A 181 2.95 0.53 22.72
C GLN A 181 1.55 0.66 22.08
N GLU A 182 0.87 -0.45 21.80
CA GLU A 182 -0.52 -0.44 21.35
C GLU A 182 -1.43 0.19 22.41
N ALA A 183 -1.25 -0.19 23.69
CA ALA A 183 -2.04 0.35 24.80
C ALA A 183 -1.88 1.86 24.94
N ASN A 184 -0.65 2.38 24.76
CA ASN A 184 -0.38 3.82 24.76
C ASN A 184 -1.14 4.55 23.64
N VAL A 185 -1.11 4.02 22.42
CA VAL A 185 -1.84 4.62 21.28
C VAL A 185 -3.34 4.55 21.49
N ARG A 186 -3.86 3.40 21.94
CA ARG A 186 -5.27 3.21 22.28
C ARG A 186 -5.74 4.20 23.34
N ALA A 187 -4.96 4.40 24.40
CA ALA A 187 -5.26 5.35 25.46
C ALA A 187 -5.30 6.79 24.92
N ALA A 188 -4.34 7.17 24.08
CA ALA A 188 -4.27 8.50 23.48
C ALA A 188 -5.42 8.81 22.50
N ILE A 189 -5.89 7.80 21.75
CA ILE A 189 -7.08 7.91 20.89
C ILE A 189 -8.35 8.02 21.75
N THR A 190 -8.47 7.19 22.79
CA THR A 190 -9.62 7.19 23.70
C THR A 190 -9.72 8.51 24.48
N ALA A 191 -8.60 9.09 24.91
CA ALA A 191 -8.55 10.38 25.58
C ALA A 191 -9.05 11.54 24.70
N ARG A 192 -9.09 11.34 23.38
CA ARG A 192 -9.65 12.27 22.40
C ARG A 192 -11.07 11.91 21.98
N ALA A 193 -11.78 11.12 22.77
CA ALA A 193 -13.11 10.59 22.46
C ALA A 193 -13.17 9.70 21.19
N GLY A 194 -12.02 9.22 20.70
CA GLY A 194 -11.97 8.21 19.66
C GLY A 194 -12.16 6.79 20.22
N ARG A 195 -12.27 5.81 19.32
CA ARG A 195 -12.36 4.39 19.69
C ARG A 195 -11.63 3.50 18.70
N ILE A 196 -11.13 2.37 19.18
CA ILE A 196 -10.55 1.32 18.33
C ILE A 196 -11.66 0.43 17.81
N VAL A 197 -11.69 0.23 16.50
CA VAL A 197 -12.67 -0.58 15.76
C VAL A 197 -12.13 -1.99 15.57
N SER A 198 -10.90 -2.12 15.08
CA SER A 198 -10.23 -3.41 14.88
C SER A 198 -8.73 -3.29 15.10
N ARG A 199 -8.08 -4.45 15.23
CA ARG A 199 -6.62 -4.55 15.29
C ARG A 199 -6.15 -5.72 14.43
N ALA A 200 -4.94 -5.63 13.90
CA ALA A 200 -4.27 -6.72 13.23
C ALA A 200 -2.79 -6.73 13.58
N ARG A 201 -2.25 -7.92 13.83
CA ARG A 201 -0.81 -8.12 14.02
C ARG A 201 -0.39 -9.39 13.30
N ILE A 202 0.42 -9.25 12.24
CA ILE A 202 0.86 -10.33 11.37
C ILE A 202 2.38 -10.34 11.38
N ALA A 203 2.94 -11.22 12.20
CA ALA A 203 4.39 -11.31 12.41
C ALA A 203 5.16 -11.64 11.13
N ASP A 204 4.57 -12.48 10.28
CA ASP A 204 5.13 -12.96 9.01
C ASP A 204 5.53 -11.85 8.03
N ILE A 205 4.97 -10.64 8.20
CA ILE A 205 5.26 -9.47 7.37
C ILE A 205 5.62 -8.22 8.20
N GLY A 206 5.83 -8.37 9.51
CA GLY A 206 6.09 -7.24 10.41
C GLY A 206 4.98 -6.18 10.35
N TYR A 207 3.71 -6.59 10.35
CA TYR A 207 2.57 -5.69 10.29
C TYR A 207 1.86 -5.63 11.65
N HIS A 208 1.63 -4.42 12.16
CA HIS A 208 0.83 -4.17 13.35
C HIS A 208 0.03 -2.89 13.12
N ALA A 209 -1.30 -2.96 13.10
CA ALA A 209 -2.13 -1.82 12.82
C ALA A 209 -3.45 -1.84 13.61
N LEU A 210 -3.98 -0.64 13.80
CA LEU A 210 -5.27 -0.37 14.40
C LEU A 210 -6.17 0.31 13.37
N LEU A 211 -7.44 -0.06 13.35
CA LEU A 211 -8.49 0.72 12.72
C LEU A 211 -9.18 1.51 13.83
N ALA A 212 -9.25 2.83 13.69
CA ALA A 212 -9.77 3.70 14.73
C ALA A 212 -10.76 4.72 14.18
N ASP A 213 -11.82 4.97 14.93
CA ASP A 213 -12.69 6.13 14.74
C ASP A 213 -12.15 7.28 15.58
N ILE A 214 -11.85 8.41 14.95
CA ILE A 214 -11.23 9.58 15.57
C ILE A 214 -12.12 10.79 15.23
N PRO A 215 -12.51 11.63 16.21
CA PRO A 215 -13.35 12.78 15.93
C PRO A 215 -12.67 13.81 15.03
N ALA A 216 -13.45 14.53 14.22
CA ALA A 216 -12.97 15.44 13.21
C ALA A 216 -11.97 16.48 13.77
N TRP A 217 -12.20 17.01 14.99
CA TRP A 217 -11.25 17.94 15.62
C TRP A 217 -9.85 17.32 15.84
N ALA A 218 -9.79 16.04 16.23
CA ALA A 218 -8.53 15.34 16.43
C ALA A 218 -7.90 14.94 15.08
N VAL A 219 -8.71 14.71 14.05
CA VAL A 219 -8.22 14.55 12.68
C VAL A 219 -7.61 15.86 12.15
N ARG A 220 -8.14 17.04 12.51
CA ARG A 220 -7.47 18.33 12.20
C ARG A 220 -6.07 18.39 12.80
N GLU A 221 -5.86 17.91 14.04
CA GLU A 221 -4.51 17.81 14.61
C GLU A 221 -3.58 16.90 13.80
N ILE A 222 -4.11 15.81 13.24
CA ILE A 222 -3.37 14.87 12.38
C ILE A 222 -3.02 15.53 11.04
N VAL A 223 -3.97 16.23 10.41
CA VAL A 223 -3.77 16.98 9.17
C VAL A 223 -2.69 18.06 9.33
N GLU A 224 -2.75 18.79 10.44
CA GLU A 224 -1.76 19.81 10.81
C GLU A 224 -0.45 19.22 11.35
N ARG A 225 -0.42 17.90 11.60
CA ARG A 225 0.74 17.14 12.10
C ARG A 225 1.27 17.67 13.42
N ARG A 226 0.36 18.05 14.32
CA ARG A 226 0.69 18.56 15.66
C ARG A 226 1.40 17.49 16.48
N ALA A 227 2.48 17.88 17.16
CA ALA A 227 3.28 16.98 17.99
C ALA A 227 2.54 16.54 19.27
N GLU A 228 1.58 17.33 19.72
CA GLU A 228 0.73 17.04 20.87
C GLU A 228 -0.41 16.06 20.52
N GLY A 229 -0.73 15.95 19.22
CA GLY A 229 -1.81 15.13 18.66
C GLY A 229 -1.48 13.65 18.55
N VAL A 230 -2.39 12.88 17.94
CA VAL A 230 -2.17 11.44 17.64
C VAL A 230 -0.92 11.26 16.77
N ALA A 231 -0.68 12.14 15.80
CA ALA A 231 0.52 12.13 14.97
C ALA A 231 1.83 12.30 15.76
N GLY A 232 1.79 12.77 17.01
CA GLY A 232 2.94 12.89 17.90
C GLY A 232 3.45 11.58 18.48
N LEU A 233 2.62 10.54 18.53
CA LEU A 233 2.90 9.33 19.30
C LEU A 233 4.03 8.50 18.68
N GLU A 234 5.10 8.28 19.46
CA GLU A 234 6.28 7.52 19.03
C GLU A 234 5.99 6.17 18.39
N PRO A 235 5.03 5.36 18.90
CA PRO A 235 4.76 4.04 18.34
C PRO A 235 4.13 4.03 16.96
N ILE A 236 3.61 5.16 16.50
CA ILE A 236 2.93 5.22 15.20
C ILE A 236 3.98 5.35 14.11
N GLN A 237 3.89 4.43 13.15
CA GLN A 237 4.67 4.48 11.92
C GLN A 237 3.93 5.31 10.86
N HIS A 238 2.64 5.06 10.64
CA HIS A 238 1.83 5.79 9.67
C HIS A 238 0.38 5.99 10.12
N ILE A 239 -0.22 7.10 9.73
CA ILE A 239 -1.66 7.36 9.83
C ILE A 239 -2.18 7.62 8.43
N ARG A 240 -3.20 6.87 8.01
CA ARG A 240 -3.75 6.92 6.65
C ARG A 240 -5.27 6.85 6.66
N PRO A 241 -5.94 7.31 5.59
CA PRO A 241 -7.34 7.00 5.34
C PRO A 241 -7.55 5.49 5.27
N GLN A 242 -8.76 5.03 5.58
CA GLN A 242 -9.12 3.62 5.38
C GLN A 242 -8.95 3.20 3.92
N SER A 243 -8.49 1.96 3.72
CA SER A 243 -8.41 1.34 2.41
C SER A 243 -9.77 1.33 1.71
N ALA A 244 -9.80 1.77 0.46
CA ALA A 244 -11.02 1.85 -0.35
C ALA A 244 -10.84 1.12 -1.68
N SER A 245 -11.87 0.37 -2.07
CA SER A 245 -11.91 -0.34 -3.35
C SER A 245 -12.06 0.64 -4.52
N THR A 246 -11.75 0.15 -5.71
CA THR A 246 -12.01 0.86 -6.96
C THR A 246 -13.37 0.40 -7.50
N SER A 247 -14.23 1.34 -7.86
CA SER A 247 -15.53 1.04 -8.46
C SER A 247 -15.38 0.71 -9.95
N ILE A 248 -16.28 -0.14 -10.46
CA ILE A 248 -16.46 -0.35 -11.90
C ILE A 248 -17.80 0.27 -12.29
N GLU A 249 -17.82 1.04 -13.37
CA GLU A 249 -19.06 1.45 -14.03
C GLU A 249 -19.47 0.37 -15.02
N LEU A 250 -20.71 -0.11 -14.91
CA LEU A 250 -21.31 -1.04 -15.86
C LEU A 250 -22.27 -0.28 -16.77
N GLY A 251 -22.20 -0.58 -18.08
CA GLY A 251 -23.18 -0.12 -19.06
C GLY A 251 -24.50 -0.87 -18.99
N ASP A 252 -25.48 -0.44 -19.79
CA ASP A 252 -26.84 -0.98 -19.78
C ASP A 252 -26.90 -2.51 -19.95
N VAL A 253 -27.75 -3.13 -19.13
CA VAL A 253 -27.96 -4.58 -19.09
C VAL A 253 -28.87 -4.98 -20.25
N ALA A 254 -28.31 -5.64 -21.26
CA ALA A 254 -29.11 -6.35 -22.26
C ALA A 254 -29.55 -7.72 -21.73
N GLU A 255 -30.82 -8.06 -21.90
CA GLU A 255 -31.33 -9.40 -21.61
C GLU A 255 -30.81 -10.40 -22.66
N ASP A 256 -29.98 -11.36 -22.23
CA ASP A 256 -29.58 -12.46 -23.10
C ASP A 256 -30.53 -13.66 -22.97
N ALA A 257 -31.13 -14.05 -24.09
CA ALA A 257 -31.87 -15.29 -24.26
C ALA A 257 -30.94 -16.37 -24.81
N ALA A 258 -30.43 -17.25 -23.95
CA ALA A 258 -29.74 -18.47 -24.38
C ALA A 258 -30.31 -19.69 -23.67
N ALA A 259 -30.65 -20.71 -24.46
CA ALA A 259 -31.22 -21.98 -24.01
C ALA A 259 -30.17 -22.89 -23.35
N ALA A 260 -30.59 -23.64 -22.33
CA ALA A 260 -29.75 -24.59 -21.61
C ALA A 260 -29.49 -25.84 -22.47
N LEU A 261 -28.25 -26.00 -22.95
CA LEU A 261 -27.76 -27.26 -23.48
C LEU A 261 -27.28 -28.16 -22.32
N PRO A 262 -27.35 -29.50 -22.47
CA PRO A 262 -26.69 -30.40 -21.53
C PRO A 262 -25.19 -30.12 -21.57
N GLN A 263 -24.63 -29.86 -20.40
CA GLN A 263 -23.26 -29.36 -20.23
C GLN A 263 -22.47 -30.34 -19.34
N PRO A 264 -21.21 -30.64 -19.70
CA PRO A 264 -20.39 -31.65 -19.03
C PRO A 264 -20.15 -31.31 -17.55
N GLU A 265 -19.85 -32.33 -16.74
CA GLU A 265 -19.46 -32.14 -15.34
C GLU A 265 -18.22 -31.23 -15.26
N LEU A 266 -18.23 -30.28 -14.31
CA LEU A 266 -17.15 -29.31 -14.14
C LEU A 266 -16.10 -29.88 -13.19
N GLY A 267 -14.82 -29.70 -13.54
CA GLY A 267 -13.73 -30.04 -12.63
C GLY A 267 -13.70 -29.18 -11.36
N GLU A 268 -12.97 -29.66 -10.36
CA GLU A 268 -12.71 -28.96 -9.10
C GLU A 268 -11.97 -27.62 -9.32
N PRO A 269 -12.17 -26.64 -8.42
CA PRO A 269 -11.52 -25.34 -8.52
C PRO A 269 -10.01 -25.45 -8.26
N ILE A 270 -9.24 -24.84 -9.15
CA ILE A 270 -7.80 -24.59 -8.98
C ILE A 270 -7.49 -23.10 -8.79
N LEU A 271 -8.51 -22.26 -8.95
CA LEU A 271 -8.46 -20.82 -8.82
C LEU A 271 -9.46 -20.37 -7.76
N ALA A 272 -9.01 -19.47 -6.89
CA ALA A 272 -9.87 -18.68 -6.02
C ALA A 272 -10.00 -17.23 -6.50
N LEU A 273 -11.20 -16.67 -6.38
CA LEU A 273 -11.50 -15.26 -6.58
C LEU A 273 -11.75 -14.63 -5.20
N LEU A 274 -10.88 -13.70 -4.79
CA LEU A 274 -11.12 -12.85 -3.63
C LEU A 274 -11.63 -11.50 -4.13
N ASP A 275 -12.93 -11.25 -3.96
CA ASP A 275 -13.62 -10.11 -4.60
C ASP A 275 -14.91 -9.73 -3.86
N GLY A 276 -15.80 -8.95 -4.45
CA GLY A 276 -17.15 -8.68 -3.96
C GLY A 276 -18.06 -9.91 -4.01
N VAL A 277 -19.16 -9.84 -3.27
CA VAL A 277 -20.17 -10.90 -3.28
C VAL A 277 -20.74 -11.07 -4.70
N PRO A 278 -20.62 -12.24 -5.35
CA PRO A 278 -21.20 -12.43 -6.68
C PRO A 278 -22.72 -12.65 -6.61
N VAL A 279 -23.41 -12.44 -7.73
CA VAL A 279 -24.75 -13.00 -7.96
C VAL A 279 -24.58 -14.49 -8.29
N ALA A 280 -24.32 -15.31 -7.27
CA ALA A 280 -24.04 -16.74 -7.43
C ALA A 280 -25.19 -17.48 -8.14
N GLY A 281 -26.44 -17.06 -7.92
CA GLY A 281 -27.63 -17.61 -8.60
C GLY A 281 -27.77 -17.23 -10.09
N HIS A 282 -26.88 -16.41 -10.64
CA HIS A 282 -26.97 -15.99 -12.04
C HIS A 282 -26.89 -17.20 -12.99
N ARG A 283 -27.74 -17.25 -14.01
CA ARG A 283 -27.86 -18.42 -14.91
C ARG A 283 -26.53 -18.84 -15.54
N LEU A 284 -25.68 -17.87 -15.89
CA LEU A 284 -24.37 -18.12 -16.48
C LEU A 284 -23.27 -18.48 -15.47
N LEU A 285 -23.51 -18.32 -14.16
CA LEU A 285 -22.50 -18.50 -13.11
C LEU A 285 -22.81 -19.65 -12.16
N SER A 286 -24.09 -19.90 -11.85
CA SER A 286 -24.54 -20.80 -10.78
C SER A 286 -23.86 -22.17 -10.71
N ARG A 287 -23.58 -22.81 -11.84
CA ARG A 287 -22.85 -24.09 -11.87
C ARG A 287 -21.35 -23.96 -11.60
N HIS A 288 -20.76 -22.82 -11.96
CA HIS A 288 -19.32 -22.56 -11.85
C HIS A 288 -18.90 -22.03 -10.47
N ILE A 289 -19.81 -21.44 -9.69
CA ILE A 289 -19.45 -20.84 -8.40
C ILE A 289 -19.45 -21.90 -7.29
N ASP A 290 -18.33 -22.00 -6.59
CA ASP A 290 -18.18 -22.60 -5.27
C ASP A 290 -17.96 -21.46 -4.26
N LEU A 291 -19.04 -20.99 -3.62
CA LEU A 291 -19.01 -19.82 -2.73
C LEU A 291 -18.68 -20.23 -1.29
N ASP A 292 -17.67 -19.60 -0.70
CA ASP A 292 -17.35 -19.64 0.73
C ASP A 292 -17.33 -18.21 1.25
N ASP A 293 -18.26 -17.87 2.16
CA ASP A 293 -18.37 -16.53 2.75
C ASP A 293 -17.88 -16.51 4.20
N PRO A 294 -16.56 -16.46 4.43
CA PRO A 294 -15.99 -16.53 5.77
C PRO A 294 -16.27 -15.31 6.64
N PHE A 295 -16.76 -14.21 6.06
CA PHE A 295 -16.96 -12.93 6.74
C PHE A 295 -18.43 -12.51 6.80
N ASP A 296 -19.36 -13.37 6.38
CA ASP A 296 -20.81 -13.14 6.43
C ASP A 296 -21.24 -11.87 5.68
N LEU A 297 -20.66 -11.64 4.50
CA LEU A 297 -20.91 -10.46 3.67
C LEU A 297 -22.12 -10.63 2.75
N GLU A 298 -22.40 -11.85 2.31
CA GLU A 298 -23.48 -12.13 1.37
C GLU A 298 -24.87 -11.69 1.86
N PRO A 299 -25.28 -11.97 3.13
CA PRO A 299 -26.63 -11.62 3.58
C PRO A 299 -26.93 -10.12 3.56
N SER A 300 -25.90 -9.28 3.69
CA SER A 300 -26.02 -7.82 3.74
C SER A 300 -25.77 -7.14 2.38
N ALA A 301 -25.22 -7.86 1.41
CA ALA A 301 -24.97 -7.35 0.06
C ALA A 301 -26.22 -7.49 -0.82
N LEU A 302 -26.88 -6.36 -1.12
CA LEU A 302 -28.04 -6.34 -2.02
C LEU A 302 -27.65 -6.83 -3.40
N VAL A 303 -28.46 -7.68 -4.04
CA VAL A 303 -28.19 -8.22 -5.39
C VAL A 303 -27.91 -7.10 -6.40
N ALA A 304 -28.63 -5.98 -6.29
CA ALA A 304 -28.46 -4.82 -7.15
C ALA A 304 -27.10 -4.12 -7.00
N ASN A 305 -26.31 -4.45 -5.98
CA ASN A 305 -25.03 -3.85 -5.66
C ASN A 305 -23.86 -4.84 -5.80
N ARG A 306 -24.10 -6.03 -6.35
CA ARG A 306 -23.12 -7.12 -6.54
C ARG A 306 -22.49 -7.05 -7.92
N PHE A 307 -21.82 -5.95 -8.24
CA PHE A 307 -21.36 -5.66 -9.59
C PHE A 307 -20.00 -6.29 -9.88
N HIS A 308 -18.99 -5.89 -9.11
CA HIS A 308 -17.59 -6.21 -9.32
C HIS A 308 -17.34 -7.72 -9.19
N GLY A 309 -17.80 -8.34 -8.10
CA GLY A 309 -17.66 -9.78 -7.88
C GLY A 309 -18.30 -10.62 -8.99
N THR A 310 -19.48 -10.22 -9.46
CA THR A 310 -20.18 -10.89 -10.57
C THR A 310 -19.44 -10.72 -11.89
N ALA A 311 -18.95 -9.51 -12.18
CA ALA A 311 -18.19 -9.22 -13.40
C ALA A 311 -16.88 -10.01 -13.44
N MET A 312 -16.12 -10.05 -12.33
CA MET A 312 -14.87 -10.81 -12.25
C MET A 312 -15.10 -12.31 -12.35
N ALA A 313 -16.12 -12.85 -11.66
CA ALA A 313 -16.51 -14.24 -11.81
C ALA A 313 -16.88 -14.57 -13.27
N SER A 314 -17.64 -13.69 -13.93
CA SER A 314 -17.99 -13.86 -15.35
C SER A 314 -16.78 -13.81 -16.27
N LEU A 315 -15.84 -12.88 -16.05
CA LEU A 315 -14.64 -12.76 -16.88
C LEU A 315 -13.73 -13.99 -16.73
N ILE A 316 -13.57 -14.51 -15.52
CA ILE A 316 -12.77 -15.72 -15.28
C ILE A 316 -13.42 -16.95 -15.92
N VAL A 317 -14.75 -17.06 -15.85
CA VAL A 317 -15.46 -18.22 -16.39
C VAL A 317 -15.61 -18.14 -17.91
N HIS A 318 -16.00 -16.99 -18.45
CA HIS A 318 -16.44 -16.85 -19.84
C HIS A 318 -15.48 -16.05 -20.72
N GLY A 319 -14.52 -15.34 -20.15
CA GLY A 319 -13.74 -14.34 -20.88
C GLY A 319 -14.62 -13.20 -21.42
N ASP A 320 -14.18 -12.58 -22.51
CA ASP A 320 -15.02 -11.64 -23.25
C ASP A 320 -16.19 -12.37 -23.91
N ARG A 321 -17.41 -12.07 -23.45
CA ARG A 321 -18.65 -12.69 -23.91
C ARG A 321 -19.02 -12.33 -25.36
N ASN A 322 -18.41 -11.29 -25.93
CA ASN A 322 -18.56 -10.96 -27.35
C ASN A 322 -17.70 -11.86 -28.25
N GLY A 323 -16.74 -12.59 -27.66
CA GLY A 323 -15.91 -13.57 -28.34
C GLY A 323 -16.56 -14.95 -28.47
N THR A 324 -15.81 -15.88 -29.08
CA THR A 324 -16.22 -17.29 -29.26
C THR A 324 -15.57 -18.23 -28.24
N GLY A 325 -15.05 -17.68 -27.14
CA GLY A 325 -14.39 -18.44 -26.07
C GLY A 325 -15.33 -19.47 -25.45
N GLN A 326 -14.80 -20.65 -25.16
CA GLN A 326 -15.56 -21.64 -24.38
C GLN A 326 -15.47 -21.31 -22.89
N PRO A 327 -16.56 -21.49 -22.12
CA PRO A 327 -16.50 -21.34 -20.68
C PRO A 327 -15.50 -22.30 -20.04
N LEU A 328 -14.94 -21.87 -18.91
CA LEU A 328 -13.97 -22.63 -18.14
C LEU A 328 -14.56 -24.01 -17.77
N PRO A 329 -13.89 -25.14 -18.08
CA PRO A 329 -14.42 -26.49 -17.84
C PRO A 329 -14.35 -26.93 -16.37
N ARG A 330 -14.31 -25.98 -15.43
CA ARG A 330 -14.18 -26.20 -13.99
C ARG A 330 -14.90 -25.11 -13.21
N ARG A 331 -15.14 -25.39 -11.93
CA ARG A 331 -15.65 -24.40 -10.97
C ARG A 331 -14.54 -23.43 -10.58
N ILE A 332 -14.94 -22.27 -10.05
CA ILE A 332 -14.05 -21.32 -9.37
C ILE A 332 -14.49 -21.24 -7.91
N HIS A 333 -13.51 -21.18 -7.01
CA HIS A 333 -13.79 -20.94 -5.60
C HIS A 333 -13.90 -19.43 -5.40
N VAL A 334 -14.94 -18.94 -4.74
CA VAL A 334 -15.15 -17.50 -4.54
C VAL A 334 -15.22 -17.21 -3.05
N MET A 335 -14.39 -16.28 -2.59
CA MET A 335 -14.35 -15.80 -1.22
C MET A 335 -14.62 -14.30 -1.19
N PRO A 336 -15.83 -13.86 -0.82
CA PRO A 336 -16.12 -12.45 -0.69
C PRO A 336 -15.23 -11.77 0.35
N VAL A 337 -14.62 -10.65 -0.04
CA VAL A 337 -13.86 -9.73 0.82
C VAL A 337 -14.37 -8.29 0.69
N MET A 338 -15.37 -8.07 -0.17
CA MET A 338 -16.13 -6.81 -0.24
C MET A 338 -17.62 -7.13 -0.16
N GLY A 339 -18.36 -6.29 0.56
CA GLY A 339 -19.78 -6.48 0.84
C GLY A 339 -20.68 -5.68 -0.10
N ASN A 340 -21.70 -5.05 0.47
CA ASN A 340 -22.63 -4.19 -0.26
C ASN A 340 -21.89 -3.05 -0.99
N HIS A 341 -22.28 -2.78 -2.25
CA HIS A 341 -21.63 -1.83 -3.15
C HIS A 341 -20.17 -2.17 -3.50
N ASP A 342 -19.76 -3.43 -3.35
CA ASP A 342 -18.39 -3.87 -3.57
C ASP A 342 -17.37 -3.03 -2.74
N GLU A 343 -17.78 -2.63 -1.53
CA GLU A 343 -16.92 -1.95 -0.56
C GLU A 343 -16.28 -2.94 0.41
N PHE A 344 -15.03 -2.67 0.83
CA PHE A 344 -14.42 -3.39 1.94
C PHE A 344 -15.24 -3.21 3.23
N PRO A 345 -15.34 -4.24 4.10
CA PRO A 345 -15.99 -4.11 5.40
C PRO A 345 -15.39 -2.96 6.20
N ARG A 346 -16.24 -2.01 6.61
CA ARG A 346 -15.77 -0.78 7.26
C ARG A 346 -15.14 -1.05 8.62
N ASP A 347 -15.39 -2.20 9.24
CA ASP A 347 -14.93 -2.58 10.57
C ASP A 347 -13.67 -3.47 10.56
N ARG A 348 -12.99 -3.61 9.41
CA ARG A 348 -11.82 -4.48 9.28
C ARG A 348 -10.67 -3.80 8.54
N LEU A 349 -9.46 -4.24 8.87
CA LEU A 349 -8.25 -3.90 8.11
C LEU A 349 -8.17 -4.84 6.92
N VAL A 350 -8.00 -4.30 5.71
CA VAL A 350 -7.97 -5.09 4.47
C VAL A 350 -6.84 -6.13 4.50
N VAL A 351 -5.67 -5.77 5.03
CA VAL A 351 -4.53 -6.70 5.15
C VAL A 351 -4.89 -7.92 6.01
N ASP A 352 -5.62 -7.71 7.12
CA ASP A 352 -6.09 -8.79 8.00
C ASP A 352 -7.16 -9.65 7.34
N LEU A 353 -8.11 -9.01 6.67
CA LEU A 353 -9.17 -9.67 5.91
C LEU A 353 -8.60 -10.64 4.86
N ILE A 354 -7.63 -10.16 4.07
CA ILE A 354 -6.98 -10.98 3.04
C ILE A 354 -6.13 -12.09 3.67
N TYR A 355 -5.42 -11.82 4.76
CA TYR A 355 -4.65 -12.84 5.47
C TYR A 355 -5.55 -13.99 5.94
N LEU A 356 -6.65 -13.67 6.62
CA LEU A 356 -7.61 -14.67 7.11
C LEU A 356 -8.27 -15.45 5.98
N ALA A 357 -8.63 -14.78 4.88
CA ALA A 357 -9.19 -15.43 3.70
C ALA A 357 -8.23 -16.47 3.10
N ILE A 358 -6.95 -16.12 2.93
CA ILE A 358 -5.96 -17.02 2.33
C ILE A 358 -5.58 -18.18 3.26
N VAL A 359 -5.44 -17.93 4.57
CA VAL A 359 -5.18 -19.01 5.54
C VAL A 359 -6.30 -20.04 5.49
N ARG A 360 -7.56 -19.59 5.54
CA ARG A 360 -8.72 -20.46 5.40
C ARG A 360 -8.77 -21.18 4.04
N LEU A 361 -8.50 -20.47 2.95
CA LEU A 361 -8.45 -21.05 1.60
C LEU A 361 -7.51 -22.25 1.55
N ARG A 362 -6.31 -22.13 2.14
CA ARG A 362 -5.33 -23.22 2.13
C ARG A 362 -5.75 -24.42 2.97
N GLU A 363 -6.50 -24.20 4.05
CA GLU A 363 -7.06 -25.28 4.86
C GLU A 363 -8.20 -26.01 4.14
N GLN A 364 -9.09 -25.28 3.48
CA GLN A 364 -10.33 -25.84 2.92
C GLN A 364 -10.24 -26.29 1.46
N ARG A 365 -9.34 -25.68 0.68
CA ARG A 365 -9.16 -25.89 -0.75
C ARG A 365 -7.67 -25.99 -1.09
N PRO A 366 -6.95 -27.01 -0.58
CA PRO A 366 -5.50 -27.15 -0.83
C PRO A 366 -5.13 -27.32 -2.32
N GLY A 367 -6.09 -27.73 -3.16
CA GLY A 367 -5.93 -27.84 -4.62
C GLY A 367 -5.96 -26.50 -5.38
N VAL A 368 -6.36 -25.41 -4.73
CA VAL A 368 -6.28 -24.06 -5.33
C VAL A 368 -4.84 -23.59 -5.34
N VAL A 369 -4.33 -23.23 -6.52
CA VAL A 369 -2.95 -22.77 -6.72
C VAL A 369 -2.88 -21.35 -7.32
N ILE A 370 -4.01 -20.83 -7.80
CA ILE A 370 -4.13 -19.47 -8.35
C ILE A 370 -5.11 -18.68 -7.49
N VAL A 371 -4.77 -17.43 -7.18
CA VAL A 371 -5.67 -16.49 -6.52
C VAL A 371 -5.77 -15.22 -7.36
N ASN A 372 -6.97 -14.94 -7.87
CA ASN A 372 -7.28 -13.68 -8.52
C ASN A 372 -7.73 -12.65 -7.49
N LEU A 373 -7.10 -11.48 -7.52
CA LEU A 373 -7.39 -10.34 -6.69
C LEU A 373 -7.46 -9.10 -7.59
N SER A 374 -8.64 -8.86 -8.16
CA SER A 374 -8.91 -7.68 -8.99
C SER A 374 -9.21 -6.44 -8.13
N LEU A 375 -8.49 -6.30 -7.02
CA LEU A 375 -8.72 -5.32 -5.98
C LEU A 375 -7.49 -4.45 -5.83
N GLY A 376 -7.71 -3.19 -5.43
CA GLY A 376 -6.64 -2.29 -5.07
C GLY A 376 -7.12 -1.22 -4.12
N ASN A 377 -6.19 -0.65 -3.36
CA ASN A 377 -6.43 0.48 -2.48
C ASN A 377 -6.12 1.78 -3.24
N ARG A 378 -7.16 2.49 -3.67
CA ARG A 378 -7.03 3.76 -4.41
C ARG A 378 -6.33 4.86 -3.60
N ASN A 379 -6.34 4.77 -2.28
CA ASN A 379 -5.66 5.70 -1.38
C ASN A 379 -4.17 5.38 -1.23
N ARG A 380 -3.66 4.35 -1.93
CA ARG A 380 -2.27 3.89 -1.80
C ARG A 380 -1.59 3.66 -3.15
N PRO A 381 -1.27 4.74 -3.88
CA PRO A 381 -0.38 4.68 -5.02
C PRO A 381 1.04 4.24 -4.64
N PHE A 382 1.70 3.56 -5.57
CA PHE A 382 3.06 3.08 -5.41
C PHE A 382 4.07 4.22 -5.55
N HIS A 383 4.79 4.48 -4.47
CA HIS A 383 5.86 5.48 -4.38
C HIS A 383 7.19 4.85 -3.94
N GLY A 384 7.54 3.70 -4.54
CA GLY A 384 8.84 3.05 -4.33
C GLY A 384 8.90 2.11 -3.12
N GLN A 385 7.84 2.01 -2.32
CA GLN A 385 7.77 1.13 -1.15
C GLN A 385 6.68 0.07 -1.29
N LEU A 386 6.99 -1.16 -0.87
CA LEU A 386 6.00 -2.24 -0.78
C LEU A 386 5.01 -1.96 0.35
N SER A 387 3.72 -2.02 0.04
CA SER A 387 2.69 -2.02 1.09
C SER A 387 2.74 -3.29 1.95
N PRO A 388 2.28 -3.26 3.21
CA PRO A 388 1.93 -4.47 3.96
C PRO A 388 1.05 -5.44 3.17
N TRP A 389 0.17 -4.94 2.30
CA TRP A 389 -0.66 -5.82 1.46
C TRP A 389 0.18 -6.54 0.39
N ALA A 390 1.06 -5.84 -0.32
CA ALA A 390 2.00 -6.49 -1.25
C ALA A 390 2.96 -7.47 -0.53
N ARG A 391 3.53 -7.05 0.61
CA ARG A 391 4.36 -7.92 1.47
C ARG A 391 3.59 -9.17 1.93
N LEU A 392 2.30 -9.02 2.24
CA LEU A 392 1.41 -10.13 2.59
C LEU A 392 1.29 -11.11 1.43
N LEU A 393 0.96 -10.63 0.23
CA LEU A 393 0.84 -11.50 -0.95
C LEU A 393 2.17 -12.22 -1.23
N ASP A 394 3.29 -11.52 -1.18
CA ASP A 394 4.62 -12.08 -1.42
C ASP A 394 4.97 -13.18 -0.41
N ARG A 395 4.68 -12.94 0.87
CA ARG A 395 4.90 -13.90 1.94
C ARG A 395 4.00 -15.13 1.82
N LEU A 396 2.71 -14.93 1.52
CA LEU A 396 1.75 -16.00 1.34
C LEU A 396 2.04 -16.83 0.08
N SER A 397 2.52 -16.18 -0.98
CA SER A 397 2.95 -16.85 -2.21
C SER A 397 4.11 -17.80 -1.91
N ASN A 398 5.15 -17.29 -1.23
CA ASN A 398 6.31 -18.09 -0.84
C ASN A 398 5.93 -19.22 0.13
N ARG A 399 5.07 -18.94 1.12
CA ARG A 399 4.68 -19.90 2.16
C ARG A 399 3.79 -21.02 1.63
N PHE A 400 2.87 -20.71 0.72
CA PHE A 400 1.82 -21.64 0.28
C PHE A 400 1.92 -22.09 -1.17
N GLY A 401 2.87 -21.55 -1.95
CA GLY A 401 3.00 -21.87 -3.37
C GLY A 401 1.84 -21.33 -4.21
N LEU A 402 1.24 -20.21 -3.80
CA LEU A 402 0.13 -19.57 -4.50
C LEU A 402 0.65 -18.58 -5.55
N LEU A 403 0.05 -18.60 -6.74
CA LEU A 403 0.20 -17.57 -7.76
C LEU A 403 -0.90 -16.51 -7.57
N PHE A 404 -0.52 -15.31 -7.17
CA PHE A 404 -1.43 -14.17 -7.13
C PHE A 404 -1.49 -13.46 -8.47
N ILE A 405 -2.70 -13.22 -8.98
CA ILE A 405 -2.96 -12.36 -10.13
C ILE A 405 -3.62 -11.10 -9.58
N VAL A 406 -2.96 -9.96 -9.72
CA VAL A 406 -3.41 -8.69 -9.14
C VAL A 406 -3.62 -7.64 -10.23
N SER A 407 -4.68 -6.84 -10.11
CA SER A 407 -4.88 -5.70 -11.00
C SER A 407 -3.90 -4.57 -10.69
N ALA A 408 -3.41 -3.85 -11.71
CA ALA A 408 -2.52 -2.71 -11.52
C ALA A 408 -3.17 -1.50 -10.80
N GLY A 409 -4.51 -1.43 -10.79
CA GLY A 409 -5.30 -0.31 -10.29
C GLY A 409 -5.70 0.69 -11.39
N ASN A 410 -6.83 1.37 -11.21
CA ASN A 410 -7.38 2.31 -12.20
C ASN A 410 -7.26 3.75 -11.71
N ALA A 411 -6.36 4.53 -12.32
CA ALA A 411 -6.31 5.97 -12.10
C ALA A 411 -7.45 6.67 -12.88
N ILE A 412 -8.52 7.03 -12.18
CA ILE A 412 -9.75 7.62 -12.74
C ILE A 412 -9.76 9.15 -12.76
N ALA A 413 -8.67 9.81 -12.37
CA ALA A 413 -8.58 11.26 -12.39
C ALA A 413 -8.71 11.78 -13.83
N ASP A 414 -9.57 12.78 -14.00
CA ASP A 414 -9.77 13.47 -15.27
C ASP A 414 -8.48 14.14 -15.74
N PHE A 415 -8.26 14.13 -17.05
CA PHE A 415 -7.14 14.82 -17.67
C PHE A 415 -7.52 15.42 -19.02
N GLY A 416 -6.88 16.53 -19.36
CA GLY A 416 -7.07 17.17 -20.65
C GLY A 416 -6.27 16.47 -21.77
N VAL A 417 -6.76 16.58 -23.00
CA VAL A 417 -6.00 16.27 -24.21
C VAL A 417 -5.64 17.59 -24.89
N PRO A 418 -4.47 18.20 -24.62
CA PRO A 418 -4.19 19.60 -24.96
C PRO A 418 -4.26 19.95 -26.45
N ALA A 419 -4.20 18.94 -27.32
CA ALA A 419 -4.33 19.10 -28.76
C ALA A 419 -5.74 19.53 -29.21
N TYR A 420 -6.76 19.47 -28.33
CA TYR A 420 -8.15 19.76 -28.66
C TYR A 420 -8.80 20.65 -27.61
N ALA A 421 -9.66 21.57 -28.07
CA ALA A 421 -10.37 22.51 -27.18
C ALA A 421 -11.52 21.86 -26.40
N ASN A 422 -12.13 20.79 -26.92
CA ASN A 422 -13.25 20.09 -26.32
C ASN A 422 -13.39 18.66 -26.88
N GLY A 423 -14.28 17.86 -26.27
CA GLY A 423 -14.54 16.47 -26.66
C GLY A 423 -15.04 16.30 -28.10
N LEU A 424 -15.85 17.24 -28.61
CA LEU A 424 -16.37 17.18 -29.98
C LEU A 424 -15.25 17.34 -31.03
N ALA A 425 -14.31 18.26 -30.77
CA ALA A 425 -13.13 18.44 -31.63
C ALA A 425 -12.21 17.21 -31.60
N TYR A 426 -12.09 16.56 -30.44
CA TYR A 426 -11.36 15.29 -30.31
C TYR A 426 -12.04 14.16 -31.08
N GLU A 427 -13.35 13.97 -30.90
CA GLU A 427 -14.14 12.92 -31.54
C GLU A 427 -14.16 13.05 -33.07
N SER A 428 -14.22 14.29 -33.57
CA SER A 428 -14.22 14.60 -35.01
C SER A 428 -12.88 14.37 -35.69
N ALA A 429 -11.78 14.18 -34.93
CA ALA A 429 -10.46 13.94 -35.50
C ALA A 429 -10.34 12.50 -36.06
N ASP A 430 -9.52 12.34 -37.10
CA ASP A 430 -9.23 11.01 -37.62
C ASP A 430 -8.55 10.13 -36.56
N GLY A 431 -8.72 8.82 -36.71
CA GLY A 431 -8.28 7.85 -35.71
C GLY A 431 -6.78 7.87 -35.40
N ALA A 432 -5.93 8.23 -36.37
CA ALA A 432 -4.48 8.28 -36.16
C ALA A 432 -4.08 9.49 -35.30
N HIS A 433 -4.67 10.66 -35.57
CA HIS A 433 -4.44 11.86 -34.75
C HIS A 433 -5.02 11.73 -33.34
N ARG A 434 -6.19 11.09 -33.19
CA ARG A 434 -6.77 10.78 -31.86
C ARG A 434 -5.83 9.90 -31.03
N ALA A 435 -5.34 8.81 -31.61
CA ALA A 435 -4.43 7.88 -30.95
C ALA A 435 -3.12 8.57 -30.52
N LYS A 436 -2.52 9.34 -31.43
CA LYS A 436 -1.26 10.06 -31.16
C LYS A 436 -1.43 11.09 -30.04
N SER A 437 -2.50 11.87 -30.08
CA SER A 437 -2.75 12.91 -29.07
C SER A 437 -3.07 12.32 -27.70
N MET A 438 -3.80 11.20 -27.65
CA MET A 438 -4.04 10.46 -26.40
C MET A 438 -2.74 9.94 -25.79
N ILE A 439 -1.88 9.29 -26.59
CA ILE A 439 -0.58 8.80 -26.11
C ILE A 439 0.28 9.95 -25.58
N ASN A 440 0.30 11.09 -26.27
CA ASN A 440 1.05 12.27 -25.81
C ASN A 440 0.50 12.82 -24.49
N ALA A 441 -0.83 12.89 -24.34
CA ALA A 441 -1.46 13.32 -23.09
C ALA A 441 -1.12 12.36 -21.94
N LEU A 442 -1.22 11.06 -22.16
CA LEU A 442 -0.87 10.03 -21.18
C LEU A 442 0.63 10.06 -20.81
N HIS A 443 1.51 10.30 -21.78
CA HIS A 443 2.95 10.42 -21.53
C HIS A 443 3.27 11.60 -20.61
N GLY A 444 2.53 12.71 -20.71
CA GLY A 444 2.65 13.85 -19.79
C GLY A 444 2.26 13.54 -18.35
N LEU A 445 1.48 12.48 -18.12
CA LEU A 445 0.92 12.11 -16.81
C LEU A 445 1.58 10.86 -16.21
N ILE A 446 2.59 10.28 -16.87
CA ILE A 446 3.18 9.00 -16.44
C ILE A 446 3.76 9.06 -15.02
N GLY A 447 4.19 10.24 -14.57
CA GLY A 447 4.69 10.47 -13.21
C GLY A 447 3.60 10.40 -12.13
N GLU A 448 2.35 10.68 -12.49
CA GLU A 448 1.19 10.77 -11.58
C GLU A 448 0.33 9.50 -11.62
N ARG A 449 0.31 8.79 -12.76
CA ARG A 449 -0.44 7.54 -12.93
C ARG A 449 0.37 6.34 -12.44
N ARG A 450 0.28 6.08 -11.13
CA ARG A 450 0.97 4.97 -10.45
C ARG A 450 0.08 3.74 -10.30
N MET A 451 0.72 2.58 -10.12
CA MET A 451 0.04 1.36 -9.68
C MET A 451 -0.48 1.53 -8.26
N PHE A 452 -1.54 0.82 -7.89
CA PHE A 452 -2.13 0.87 -6.55
C PHE A 452 -1.84 -0.40 -5.76
N SER A 453 -1.62 -0.28 -4.46
CA SER A 453 -1.47 -1.43 -3.56
C SER A 453 -2.63 -2.42 -3.72
N PRO A 454 -2.36 -3.74 -3.90
CA PRO A 454 -1.08 -4.44 -3.73
C PRO A 454 -0.32 -4.75 -5.05
N ALA A 455 -0.57 -4.00 -6.13
CA ALA A 455 0.00 -4.25 -7.46
C ALA A 455 1.54 -4.23 -7.52
N GLU A 456 2.21 -3.70 -6.50
CA GLU A 456 3.66 -3.71 -6.37
C GLU A 456 4.25 -5.02 -5.81
N THR A 457 3.44 -6.06 -5.63
CA THR A 457 3.90 -7.44 -5.29
C THR A 457 5.04 -7.90 -6.20
N ILE A 458 6.05 -8.55 -5.60
CA ILE A 458 7.21 -9.08 -6.32
C ILE A 458 6.94 -10.49 -6.85
N ASN A 459 6.22 -11.32 -6.09
CA ASN A 459 5.95 -12.73 -6.43
C ASN A 459 4.64 -12.91 -7.20
N GLY A 460 3.80 -11.89 -7.29
CA GLY A 460 2.54 -11.90 -8.05
C GLY A 460 2.70 -11.50 -9.52
N ILE A 461 1.64 -11.70 -10.30
CA ILE A 461 1.51 -11.18 -11.66
C ILE A 461 0.61 -9.94 -11.61
N THR A 462 1.19 -8.78 -11.91
CA THR A 462 0.45 -7.53 -12.01
C THR A 462 -0.08 -7.35 -13.43
N VAL A 463 -1.40 -7.22 -13.56
CA VAL A 463 -2.12 -7.15 -14.83
C VAL A 463 -2.60 -5.72 -15.07
N GLY A 464 -2.11 -5.11 -16.15
CA GLY A 464 -2.64 -3.86 -16.69
C GLY A 464 -3.79 -4.09 -17.68
N ALA A 465 -4.52 -3.03 -17.99
CA ALA A 465 -5.59 -3.06 -18.98
C ALA A 465 -5.11 -2.59 -20.37
N SER A 466 -5.73 -3.13 -21.42
CA SER A 466 -5.56 -2.65 -22.79
C SER A 466 -6.93 -2.30 -23.39
N ASN A 467 -6.95 -1.37 -24.34
CA ASN A 467 -8.15 -1.06 -25.12
C ASN A 467 -8.25 -2.09 -26.27
N SER A 468 -8.64 -3.32 -25.92
CA SER A 468 -8.86 -4.43 -26.83
C SER A 468 -10.00 -5.30 -26.32
N ASP A 469 -11.03 -5.46 -27.13
CA ASP A 469 -12.21 -6.27 -26.85
C ASP A 469 -12.73 -6.92 -28.14
N ALA A 470 -13.69 -7.82 -28.01
CA ALA A 470 -14.41 -8.48 -29.10
C ALA A 470 -15.74 -7.78 -29.44
N VAL A 471 -15.95 -6.54 -28.97
CA VAL A 471 -17.15 -5.76 -29.31
C VAL A 471 -17.10 -5.42 -30.80
N LYS A 472 -18.19 -5.69 -31.52
CA LYS A 472 -18.22 -5.46 -32.97
C LYS A 472 -18.22 -3.95 -33.27
N PRO A 473 -17.63 -3.50 -34.39
CA PRO A 473 -17.63 -2.09 -34.78
C PRO A 473 -19.02 -1.45 -34.83
N ALA A 474 -20.04 -2.20 -35.26
CA ALA A 474 -21.42 -1.73 -35.31
C ALA A 474 -21.99 -1.43 -33.92
N ASP A 475 -21.71 -2.28 -32.95
CA ASP A 475 -22.16 -2.11 -31.56
C ASP A 475 -21.39 -0.96 -30.88
N ARG A 476 -20.09 -0.84 -31.17
CA ARG A 476 -19.25 0.27 -30.70
C ARG A 476 -19.73 1.63 -31.21
N ALA A 477 -20.23 1.70 -32.45
CA ALA A 477 -20.78 2.94 -33.02
C ALA A 477 -22.08 3.40 -32.35
N LEU A 478 -22.76 2.52 -31.61
CA LEU A 478 -23.97 2.83 -30.84
C LEU A 478 -23.66 3.26 -29.40
N ALA A 479 -22.42 3.12 -28.94
CA ALA A 479 -22.00 3.53 -27.61
C ALA A 479 -21.97 5.07 -27.53
N ARG A 480 -22.97 5.67 -26.87
CA ARG A 480 -23.16 7.13 -26.84
C ARG A 480 -22.28 7.89 -25.83
N ALA A 481 -21.54 7.18 -24.99
CA ALA A 481 -20.84 7.76 -23.84
C ALA A 481 -19.31 7.56 -23.84
N LEU A 482 -18.75 6.84 -24.81
CA LEU A 482 -17.33 6.48 -24.81
C LEU A 482 -16.70 6.80 -26.18
N ILE A 483 -15.70 7.68 -26.17
CA ILE A 483 -14.88 7.96 -27.37
C ILE A 483 -13.75 6.94 -27.42
N ASP A 484 -13.68 6.12 -28.48
CA ASP A 484 -12.55 5.22 -28.71
C ASP A 484 -11.30 6.03 -29.12
N PRO A 485 -10.23 6.08 -28.30
CA PRO A 485 -8.99 6.77 -28.66
C PRO A 485 -8.15 6.00 -29.68
N PHE A 486 -8.39 4.70 -29.90
CA PHE A 486 -7.57 3.82 -30.73
C PHE A 486 -8.37 3.07 -31.82
N PRO A 487 -9.23 3.73 -32.60
CA PRO A 487 -10.16 3.06 -33.52
C PRO A 487 -9.48 2.31 -34.67
N SER A 488 -8.23 2.64 -34.99
CA SER A 488 -7.44 2.01 -36.07
C SER A 488 -6.65 0.77 -35.63
N ARG A 489 -6.61 0.45 -34.32
CA ARG A 489 -5.87 -0.71 -33.78
C ARG A 489 -6.75 -1.96 -33.52
N GLY A 490 -8.03 -1.94 -33.87
CA GLY A 490 -8.96 -3.07 -33.71
C GLY A 490 -8.69 -4.29 -34.61
N GLY A 491 -7.46 -4.50 -35.06
CA GLY A 491 -7.09 -5.53 -36.03
C GLY A 491 -5.71 -6.13 -35.73
N ARG A 492 -5.73 -7.20 -34.92
CA ARG A 492 -4.67 -8.16 -34.57
C ARG A 492 -3.84 -7.87 -33.31
N PRO A 493 -3.60 -8.94 -32.51
CA PRO A 493 -2.95 -8.89 -31.19
C PRO A 493 -1.50 -8.40 -31.22
#